data_AF-R7HNM2-F1
#
_entry.id   AF-R7HNM2-F1
#
_cell.length_a   1.000
_cell.length_b   1.000
_cell.length_c   1.000
_cell.angle_alpha   90.00
_cell.angle_beta   90.00
_cell.angle_gamma   90.00
#
_symmetry.space_group_name_H-M   'P 1'
#
loop_
_entity.id
_entity.type
_entity.pdbx_description
1 polymer ?
#
loop_
_entity_poly.entity_id
_entity_poly.type
_entity_poly.pdbx_seq_one_letter_code
_entity_poly.pdbx_strand_id
1 'polypeptide(L)'
;MQSKLKEVLETYISDYEKLEDKHNRIEIKCILFEELLKLFDIDYQTYEDNKFLFYIQLNTIYNDSIYEDEFSRLLTKINSKNFNTANEVRSFIAKIKKDYTITLKQKEALKNRLVRNRFNIISARKALLAINNKWPISDKGYIMGDLKRIIDYYTTSGELSDKEALMCLNDLEFYNRKLATRKNKNRFEEEYTKSMYEEIPNILYAGYEVIKEPEVDISRKQTLERLSKEIINILKCTPKEEIPQTLEKYETYNLANNEYNYVIIKVLKDYNIELFTYHQLLEEKDAYFIRGNRKEIIKSYYELLNKYLVVRNYYNKINEIVINEEEPIFTEEEKEELKETKKIIYSTSLVNPTKAKIIGDMDNVPYEYYNTALELINNFINGQSANGEVKHLKKDGNSVGFMELRSDQVRIVFKHIKDNIYNIIGAFAKKTNNDTTMYQTMFSRMLPDISTEEKLSKQLEIGELTNKQLNELLLTKGRKGTR
;
A
#
# COMPACT_ATOMS: atom_id res chain seq x y z
N MET A 1 -7.10 7.57 15.68
CA MET A 1 -5.89 6.80 15.31
C MET A 1 -4.79 7.06 16.35
N GLN A 2 -5.06 6.88 17.66
CA GLN A 2 -4.18 7.31 18.78
C GLN A 2 -3.01 6.35 19.10
N SER A 3 -2.83 5.28 18.32
CA SER A 3 -1.98 4.15 18.71
C SER A 3 -0.48 4.42 18.54
N LYS A 4 -0.07 5.06 17.43
CA LYS A 4 1.35 5.11 17.06
C LYS A 4 2.15 6.09 17.92
N LEU A 5 1.59 7.27 18.23
CA LEU A 5 2.22 8.21 19.15
C LEU A 5 2.44 7.58 20.53
N LYS A 6 1.45 6.86 21.04
CA LYS A 6 1.55 6.18 22.33
C LYS A 6 2.66 5.14 22.34
N GLU A 7 2.71 4.29 21.30
CA GLU A 7 3.76 3.29 21.09
C GLU A 7 5.15 3.93 21.07
N VAL A 8 5.34 5.02 20.31
CA VAL A 8 6.62 5.74 20.23
C VAL A 8 7.06 6.25 21.60
N LEU A 9 6.14 6.82 22.39
CA LEU A 9 6.47 7.31 23.73
C LEU A 9 6.79 6.17 24.70
N GLU A 10 6.07 5.05 24.63
CA GLU A 10 6.32 3.86 25.44
C GLU A 10 7.68 3.22 25.12
N THR A 11 8.01 3.11 23.82
CA THR A 11 9.32 2.63 23.37
C THR A 11 10.44 3.55 23.85
N TYR A 12 10.28 4.87 23.73
CA TYR A 12 11.28 5.83 24.22
C TYR A 12 11.54 5.70 25.72
N ILE A 13 10.47 5.48 26.51
CA ILE A 13 10.57 5.27 27.95
C ILE A 13 11.33 3.97 28.25
N SER A 14 10.96 2.88 27.58
CA SER A 14 11.61 1.57 27.71
C SER A 14 13.10 1.63 27.39
N ASP A 15 13.48 2.30 26.30
CA ASP A 15 14.89 2.41 25.91
C ASP A 15 15.70 3.28 26.87
N TYR A 16 15.10 4.31 27.45
CA TYR A 16 15.73 5.09 28.51
C TYR A 16 15.95 4.25 29.77
N GLU A 17 14.97 3.44 30.18
CA GLU A 17 15.08 2.56 31.35
C GLU A 17 16.17 1.49 31.16
N LYS A 18 16.28 0.89 29.96
CA LYS A 18 17.41 0.00 29.62
C LYS A 18 18.77 0.69 29.73
N LEU A 19 18.85 1.99 29.37
CA LEU A 19 20.07 2.77 29.51
C LEU A 19 20.41 3.06 30.98
N GLU A 20 19.40 3.34 31.82
CA GLU A 20 19.58 3.48 33.27
C GLU A 20 20.09 2.18 33.90
N ASP A 21 19.48 1.04 33.56
CA ASP A 21 19.92 -0.28 34.02
C ASP A 21 21.36 -0.58 33.61
N LYS A 22 21.71 -0.26 32.36
CA LYS A 22 23.09 -0.42 31.87
C LYS A 22 24.06 0.47 32.62
N HIS A 23 23.69 1.73 32.89
CA HIS A 23 24.52 2.64 33.68
C HIS A 23 24.74 2.10 35.10
N ASN A 24 23.68 1.63 35.76
CA ASN A 24 23.76 1.06 37.10
C ASN A 24 24.65 -0.18 37.17
N ARG A 25 24.56 -1.08 36.18
CA ARG A 25 25.47 -2.25 36.07
C ARG A 25 26.93 -1.83 35.91
N ILE A 26 27.21 -0.83 35.07
CA ILE A 26 28.57 -0.31 34.87
C ILE A 26 29.07 0.40 36.13
N GLU A 27 28.20 1.13 36.84
CA GLU A 27 28.54 1.77 38.11
C GLU A 27 28.93 0.76 39.18
N ILE A 28 28.16 -0.33 39.33
CA ILE A 28 28.52 -1.45 40.21
C ILE A 28 29.88 -2.02 39.79
N LYS A 29 30.10 -2.25 38.50
CA LYS A 29 31.38 -2.75 37.98
C LYS A 29 32.55 -1.82 38.29
N CYS A 30 32.37 -0.50 38.24
CA CYS A 30 33.39 0.47 38.69
C CYS A 30 33.71 0.32 40.18
N ILE A 31 32.70 0.16 41.04
CA ILE A 31 32.90 -0.05 42.49
C ILE A 31 33.72 -1.33 42.74
N LEU A 32 33.38 -2.42 42.05
CA LEU A 32 34.12 -3.69 42.15
C LEU A 32 35.58 -3.54 41.68
N PHE A 33 35.84 -2.78 40.62
CA PHE A 33 37.21 -2.47 40.20
C PHE A 33 37.98 -1.69 41.27
N GLU A 34 37.36 -0.71 41.94
CA GLU A 34 38.00 0.04 43.02
C GLU A 34 38.32 -0.86 44.22
N GLU A 35 37.42 -1.78 44.58
CA GLU A 35 37.67 -2.77 45.62
C GLU A 35 38.81 -3.72 45.25
N LEU A 36 38.80 -4.25 44.02
CA LEU A 36 39.86 -5.12 43.51
C LEU A 36 41.23 -4.41 43.51
N LEU A 37 41.29 -3.15 43.09
CA LEU A 37 42.53 -2.38 43.10
C LEU A 37 43.04 -2.12 44.53
N LYS A 38 42.14 -1.89 45.51
CA LYS A 38 42.53 -1.80 46.92
C LYS A 38 43.10 -3.12 47.46
N LEU A 39 42.60 -4.27 47.01
CA LEU A 39 43.18 -5.57 47.36
C LEU A 39 44.61 -5.70 46.81
N PHE A 40 44.88 -5.18 45.62
CA PHE A 40 46.23 -5.14 45.04
C PHE A 40 47.17 -4.13 45.72
N ASP A 41 46.68 -3.16 46.48
CA ASP A 41 47.53 -2.22 47.21
C ASP A 41 48.17 -2.83 48.48
N ILE A 42 47.76 -4.04 48.87
CA ILE A 42 48.37 -4.83 49.95
C ILE A 42 49.69 -5.45 49.46
N ASP A 43 50.60 -5.80 50.38
CA ASP A 43 51.83 -6.54 50.05
C ASP A 43 51.51 -7.83 49.27
N TYR A 44 52.14 -8.00 48.10
CA TYR A 44 51.90 -9.10 47.19
C TYR A 44 52.25 -10.47 47.78
N GLN A 45 53.03 -10.52 48.86
CA GLN A 45 53.27 -11.74 49.64
C GLN A 45 51.99 -12.29 50.28
N THR A 46 50.98 -11.45 50.50
CA THR A 46 49.70 -11.82 51.14
C THR A 46 48.60 -12.15 50.14
N TYR A 47 48.87 -12.10 48.83
CA TYR A 47 47.87 -12.38 47.80
C TYR A 47 47.40 -13.84 47.83
N GLU A 48 48.28 -14.78 48.19
CA GLU A 48 47.93 -16.20 48.32
C GLU A 48 46.91 -16.42 49.44
N ASP A 49 47.11 -15.76 50.58
CA ASP A 49 46.19 -15.82 51.74
C ASP A 49 44.81 -15.24 51.41
N ASN A 50 44.77 -14.26 50.50
CA ASN A 50 43.55 -13.56 50.07
C ASN A 50 43.02 -14.05 48.71
N LYS A 51 43.54 -15.15 48.15
CA LYS A 51 43.25 -15.57 46.77
C LYS A 51 41.76 -15.73 46.46
N PHE A 52 40.99 -16.20 47.43
CA PHE A 52 39.54 -16.39 47.29
C PHE A 52 38.81 -15.07 47.02
N LEU A 53 39.23 -13.99 47.68
CA LEU A 53 38.67 -12.65 47.46
C LEU A 53 39.01 -12.12 46.07
N PHE A 54 40.24 -12.33 45.60
CA PHE A 54 40.64 -11.99 44.24
C PHE A 54 39.82 -12.76 43.20
N TYR A 55 39.65 -14.07 43.36
CA TYR A 55 38.84 -14.88 42.43
C TYR A 55 37.39 -14.39 42.38
N ILE A 56 36.74 -14.19 43.52
CA ILE A 56 35.37 -13.66 43.56
C ILE A 56 35.26 -12.33 42.81
N GLN A 57 36.17 -11.40 43.08
CA GLN A 57 36.13 -10.07 42.46
C GLN A 57 36.39 -10.14 40.95
N LEU A 58 37.38 -10.91 40.51
CA LEU A 58 37.69 -11.10 39.09
C LEU A 58 36.54 -11.75 38.34
N ASN A 59 35.93 -12.80 38.91
CA ASN A 59 34.76 -13.45 38.31
C ASN A 59 33.58 -12.50 38.22
N THR A 60 33.30 -11.75 39.27
CA THR A 60 32.16 -10.82 39.29
C THR A 60 32.32 -9.68 38.28
N ILE A 61 33.55 -9.21 38.06
CA ILE A 61 33.85 -8.11 37.11
C ILE A 61 33.83 -8.61 35.66
N TYR A 62 34.47 -9.75 35.38
CA TYR A 62 34.73 -10.21 34.01
C TYR A 62 33.76 -11.28 33.53
N ASN A 63 33.10 -12.00 34.46
CA ASN A 63 32.18 -13.10 34.19
C ASN A 63 32.79 -14.17 33.28
N ASP A 64 34.10 -14.41 33.45
CA ASP A 64 34.94 -15.34 32.70
C ASP A 64 36.16 -15.75 33.54
N SER A 65 36.57 -17.02 33.40
CA SER A 65 37.77 -17.64 33.97
C SER A 65 39.10 -17.07 33.48
N ILE A 66 39.17 -16.35 32.35
CA ILE A 66 40.46 -15.89 31.77
C ILE A 66 41.30 -15.10 32.78
N TYR A 67 40.68 -14.16 33.51
CA TYR A 67 41.42 -13.33 34.47
C TYR A 67 41.72 -14.08 35.77
N GLU A 68 40.91 -15.08 36.14
CA GLU A 68 41.22 -15.98 37.26
C GLU A 68 42.44 -16.86 36.94
N ASP A 69 42.53 -17.37 35.71
CA ASP A 69 43.66 -18.17 35.24
C ASP A 69 44.94 -17.33 35.17
N GLU A 70 44.85 -16.10 34.66
CA GLU A 70 45.98 -15.17 34.65
C GLU A 70 46.45 -14.82 36.08
N PHE A 71 45.52 -14.63 37.02
CA PHE A 71 45.86 -14.42 38.42
C PHE A 71 46.51 -15.65 39.06
N SER A 72 46.03 -16.86 38.75
CA SER A 72 46.63 -18.11 39.22
C SER A 72 48.06 -18.30 38.70
N ARG A 73 48.31 -17.91 37.44
CA ARG A 73 49.67 -17.87 36.86
C ARG A 73 50.53 -16.83 37.57
N LEU A 74 49.99 -15.67 37.91
CA LEU A 74 50.70 -14.64 38.68
C LEU A 74 51.10 -15.16 40.07
N LEU A 75 50.20 -15.81 40.81
CA LEU A 75 50.49 -16.44 42.10
C LEU A 75 51.61 -17.48 41.99
N THR A 76 51.56 -18.33 40.97
CA THR A 76 52.60 -19.33 40.70
C THR A 76 53.97 -18.66 40.48
N LYS A 77 54.01 -17.56 39.71
CA LYS A 77 55.24 -16.78 39.49
C LYS A 77 55.75 -16.14 40.78
N ILE A 78 54.87 -15.56 41.61
CA ILE A 78 55.22 -14.99 42.92
C ILE A 78 55.91 -16.04 43.80
N ASN A 79 55.34 -17.25 43.88
CA ASN A 79 55.83 -18.33 44.74
C ASN A 79 57.14 -18.97 44.23
N SER A 80 57.37 -18.98 42.91
CA SER A 80 58.55 -19.61 42.29
C SER A 80 59.88 -18.86 42.47
N LYS A 81 59.85 -17.57 42.88
CA LYS A 81 61.01 -16.66 43.07
C LYS A 81 62.01 -16.53 41.89
N ASN A 82 61.75 -17.17 40.75
CA ASN A 82 62.62 -17.19 39.57
C ASN A 82 62.37 -16.02 38.59
N PHE A 83 61.41 -15.14 38.91
CA PHE A 83 60.98 -14.03 38.06
C PHE A 83 61.08 -12.71 38.82
N ASN A 84 61.11 -11.59 38.08
CA ASN A 84 60.96 -10.27 38.69
C ASN A 84 59.49 -10.06 39.10
N THR A 85 59.15 -10.53 40.30
CA THR A 85 57.80 -10.53 40.88
C THR A 85 57.16 -9.14 40.87
N ALA A 86 57.94 -8.10 41.19
CA ALA A 86 57.46 -6.72 41.18
C ALA A 86 57.06 -6.23 39.78
N ASN A 87 57.71 -6.69 38.72
CA ASN A 87 57.33 -6.35 37.35
C ASN A 87 56.07 -7.09 36.90
N GLU A 88 55.95 -8.38 37.22
CA GLU A 88 54.78 -9.21 36.88
C GLU A 88 53.50 -8.69 37.56
N VAL A 89 53.58 -8.37 38.86
CA VAL A 89 52.47 -7.76 39.61
C VAL A 89 52.11 -6.40 39.03
N ARG A 90 53.09 -5.54 38.73
CA ARG A 90 52.83 -4.24 38.09
C ARG A 90 52.17 -4.37 36.72
N SER A 91 52.58 -5.35 35.92
CA SER A 91 52.01 -5.60 34.59
C SER A 91 50.53 -6.04 34.68
N PHE A 92 50.23 -6.95 35.60
CA PHE A 92 48.85 -7.41 35.82
C PHE A 92 47.95 -6.29 36.34
N ILE A 93 48.42 -5.53 37.34
CA ILE A 93 47.69 -4.35 37.85
C ILE A 93 47.49 -3.31 36.75
N ALA A 94 48.48 -3.09 35.87
CA ALA A 94 48.33 -2.15 34.75
C ALA A 94 47.23 -2.58 33.77
N LYS A 95 47.07 -3.90 33.52
CA LYS A 95 45.98 -4.45 32.70
C LYS A 95 44.61 -4.14 33.33
N ILE A 96 44.45 -4.42 34.63
CA ILE A 96 43.21 -4.12 35.37
C ILE A 96 42.92 -2.62 35.37
N LYS A 97 43.92 -1.77 35.63
CA LYS A 97 43.77 -0.31 35.59
C LYS A 97 43.33 0.21 34.22
N LYS A 98 43.81 -0.40 33.14
CA LYS A 98 43.39 -0.08 31.76
C LYS A 98 41.91 -0.42 31.56
N ASP A 99 41.47 -1.61 31.96
CA ASP A 99 40.07 -2.04 31.86
C ASP A 99 39.14 -1.17 32.72
N TYR A 100 39.60 -0.80 33.91
CA TYR A 100 38.89 0.13 34.78
C TYR A 100 38.72 1.50 34.10
N THR A 101 39.78 2.03 33.48
CA THR A 101 39.73 3.31 32.75
C THR A 101 38.75 3.26 31.58
N ILE A 102 38.70 2.14 30.84
CA ILE A 102 37.71 1.94 29.77
C ILE A 102 36.30 1.95 30.34
N THR A 103 36.08 1.24 31.45
CA THR A 103 34.78 1.15 32.13
C THR A 103 34.33 2.51 32.67
N LEU A 104 35.24 3.32 33.22
CA LEU A 104 34.97 4.70 33.65
C LEU A 104 34.52 5.59 32.49
N LYS A 105 35.20 5.52 31.34
CA LYS A 105 34.79 6.26 30.14
C LYS A 105 33.40 5.84 29.67
N GLN A 106 33.08 4.54 29.74
CA GLN A 106 31.74 4.05 29.43
C GLN A 106 30.69 4.58 30.42
N LYS A 107 30.99 4.59 31.72
CA LYS A 107 30.12 5.17 32.77
C LYS A 107 29.80 6.62 32.48
N GLU A 108 30.82 7.45 32.22
CA GLU A 108 30.66 8.87 31.92
C GLU A 108 29.85 9.10 30.65
N ALA A 109 30.13 8.33 29.58
CA ALA A 109 29.37 8.43 28.33
C ALA A 109 27.88 8.11 28.53
N LEU A 110 27.56 7.06 29.29
CA LEU A 110 26.18 6.69 29.64
C LEU A 110 25.51 7.77 30.50
N LYS A 111 26.19 8.26 31.54
CA LYS A 111 25.71 9.35 32.39
C LYS A 111 25.38 10.61 31.58
N ASN A 112 26.26 10.99 30.66
CA ASN A 112 26.05 12.13 29.77
C ASN A 112 24.86 11.94 28.82
N ARG A 113 24.59 10.70 28.36
CA ARG A 113 23.38 10.39 27.59
C ARG A 113 22.11 10.51 28.45
N LEU A 114 22.11 9.96 29.66
CA LEU A 114 20.97 10.03 30.59
C LEU A 114 20.63 11.47 30.96
N VAL A 115 21.64 12.30 31.24
CA VAL A 115 21.45 13.73 31.59
C VAL A 115 20.86 14.51 30.41
N ARG A 116 21.38 14.30 29.19
CA ARG A 116 20.87 14.98 27.98
C ARG A 116 19.39 14.66 27.70
N ASN A 117 18.98 13.42 27.97
CA ASN A 117 17.63 12.94 27.69
C ASN A 117 16.64 13.11 28.85
N ARG A 118 17.09 13.63 30.01
CA ARG A 118 16.30 13.72 31.25
C ARG A 118 15.00 14.52 31.10
N PHE A 119 15.02 15.63 30.36
CA PHE A 119 13.80 16.42 30.15
C PHE A 119 12.85 15.72 29.19
N ASN A 120 13.37 15.15 28.10
CA ASN A 120 12.58 14.38 27.13
C ASN A 120 11.82 13.23 27.81
N ILE A 121 12.46 12.47 28.69
CA ILE A 121 11.80 11.35 29.38
C ILE A 121 10.69 11.83 30.34
N ILE A 122 10.91 12.93 31.06
CA ILE A 122 9.89 13.52 31.94
C ILE A 122 8.69 13.97 31.11
N SER A 123 8.94 14.63 29.97
CA SER A 123 7.91 15.09 29.04
C SER A 123 7.14 13.91 28.42
N ALA A 124 7.84 12.83 28.02
CA ALA A 124 7.22 11.61 27.50
C ALA A 124 6.30 10.94 28.54
N ARG A 125 6.77 10.76 29.79
CA ARG A 125 5.96 10.17 30.88
C ARG A 125 4.72 11.03 31.19
N LYS A 126 4.88 12.36 31.23
CA LYS A 126 3.75 13.30 31.42
C LYS A 126 2.75 13.23 30.27
N ALA A 127 3.22 13.17 29.03
CA ALA A 127 2.36 13.06 27.86
C ALA A 127 1.59 11.73 27.86
N LEU A 128 2.26 10.62 28.15
CA LEU A 128 1.63 9.30 28.24
C LEU A 128 0.55 9.25 29.34
N LEU A 129 0.86 9.78 30.53
CA LEU A 129 -0.10 9.91 31.63
C LEU A 129 -1.31 10.76 31.21
N ALA A 130 -1.06 11.90 30.56
CA ALA A 130 -2.10 12.78 30.08
C ALA A 130 -3.00 12.06 29.07
N ILE A 131 -2.42 11.42 28.05
CA ILE A 131 -3.11 10.64 27.00
C ILE A 131 -3.99 9.56 27.60
N ASN A 132 -3.46 8.75 28.51
CA ASN A 132 -4.21 7.66 29.15
C ASN A 132 -5.40 8.18 29.97
N ASN A 133 -5.26 9.35 30.60
CA ASN A 133 -6.30 9.96 31.44
C ASN A 133 -7.19 10.97 30.69
N LYS A 134 -7.00 11.15 29.38
CA LYS A 134 -7.74 12.13 28.56
C LYS A 134 -7.61 13.59 29.08
N TRP A 135 -6.45 13.94 29.64
CA TRP A 135 -6.10 15.30 30.09
C TRP A 135 -5.27 16.07 29.07
N PRO A 136 -5.40 17.41 28.97
CA PRO A 136 -4.56 18.21 28.06
C PRO A 136 -3.09 18.08 28.45
N ILE A 137 -2.22 17.91 27.45
CA ILE A 137 -0.76 17.99 27.64
C ILE A 137 -0.41 19.47 27.79
N SER A 138 -0.33 19.96 29.02
CA SER A 138 0.00 21.36 29.28
C SER A 138 1.36 21.71 28.68
N ASP A 139 1.45 22.76 27.85
CA ASP A 139 2.72 23.23 27.30
C ASP A 139 3.52 24.12 28.29
N LYS A 140 3.21 24.03 29.59
CA LYS A 140 4.00 24.69 30.62
C LYS A 140 5.33 23.94 30.74
N GLY A 141 6.37 24.47 30.11
CA GLY A 141 7.76 24.01 30.25
C GLY A 141 8.32 23.22 29.06
N TYR A 142 8.06 23.64 27.82
CA TYR A 142 8.67 23.09 26.60
C TYR A 142 8.32 21.63 26.28
N ILE A 143 7.27 21.08 26.90
CA ILE A 143 6.86 19.68 26.74
C ILE A 143 6.63 19.34 25.26
N MET A 144 6.02 20.23 24.47
CA MET A 144 5.82 19.98 23.05
C MET A 144 7.12 19.96 22.25
N GLY A 145 8.10 20.79 22.61
CA GLY A 145 9.43 20.78 21.99
C GLY A 145 10.17 19.46 22.27
N ASP A 146 10.04 18.93 23.48
CA ASP A 146 10.63 17.65 23.86
C ASP A 146 10.00 16.47 23.10
N LEU A 147 8.66 16.44 22.99
CA LEU A 147 7.94 15.38 22.28
C LEU A 147 8.26 15.39 20.78
N LYS A 148 8.43 16.56 20.17
CA LYS A 148 8.90 16.69 18.79
C LYS A 148 10.29 16.09 18.61
N ARG A 149 11.23 16.40 19.51
CA ARG A 149 12.58 15.83 19.49
C ARG A 149 12.59 14.31 19.59
N ILE A 150 11.66 13.72 20.35
CA ILE A 150 11.50 12.26 20.43
C ILE A 150 11.02 11.69 19.09
N ILE A 151 10.01 12.30 18.46
CA ILE A 151 9.53 11.87 17.14
C ILE A 151 10.65 11.98 16.10
N ASP A 152 11.34 13.13 16.04
CA ASP A 152 12.44 13.37 15.10
C ASP A 152 13.61 12.38 15.27
N TYR A 153 13.91 11.97 16.51
CA TYR A 153 14.90 10.93 16.80
C TYR A 153 14.53 9.62 16.12
N TYR A 154 13.29 9.15 16.28
CA TYR A 154 12.83 7.91 15.67
C TYR A 154 12.71 8.02 14.14
N THR A 155 12.31 9.18 13.61
CA THR A 155 12.32 9.43 12.16
C THR A 155 13.73 9.34 11.58
N THR A 156 14.71 9.96 12.24
CA THR A 156 16.12 9.98 11.79
C THR A 156 16.78 8.60 11.92
N SER A 157 16.33 7.79 12.88
CA SER A 157 16.77 6.40 13.04
C SER A 157 16.18 5.44 12.00
N GLY A 158 15.15 5.86 11.24
CA GLY A 158 14.44 5.03 10.28
C GLY A 158 13.36 4.13 10.90
N GLU A 159 13.10 4.24 12.21
CA GLU A 159 12.05 3.49 12.91
C GLU A 159 10.64 4.08 12.68
N LEU A 160 10.55 5.34 12.25
CA LEU A 160 9.32 5.99 11.79
C LEU A 160 9.51 6.51 10.37
N SER A 161 8.56 6.24 9.49
CA SER A 161 8.44 6.96 8.22
C SER A 161 8.04 8.43 8.44
N ASP A 162 8.33 9.30 7.47
CA ASP A 162 7.94 10.72 7.54
C ASP A 162 6.41 10.89 7.71
N LYS A 163 5.63 10.06 7.00
CA LYS A 163 4.18 9.99 7.15
C LYS A 163 3.75 9.63 8.58
N GLU A 164 4.36 8.62 9.21
CA GLU A 164 4.03 8.24 10.59
C GLU A 164 4.42 9.32 11.60
N ALA A 165 5.57 9.97 11.38
CA ALA A 165 6.00 11.09 12.19
C ALA A 165 4.99 12.25 12.13
N LEU A 166 4.50 12.58 10.93
CA LEU A 166 3.47 13.60 10.72
C LEU A 166 2.16 13.25 11.46
N MET A 167 1.77 11.97 11.44
CA MET A 167 0.59 11.49 12.17
C MET A 167 0.75 11.64 13.68
N CYS A 168 1.92 11.30 14.23
CA CYS A 168 2.21 11.52 15.64
C CYS A 168 2.14 13.02 16.02
N LEU A 169 2.63 13.91 15.15
CA LEU A 169 2.53 15.35 15.35
C LEU A 169 1.09 15.87 15.29
N ASN A 170 0.28 15.34 14.36
CA ASN A 170 -1.14 15.68 14.23
C ASN A 170 -1.94 15.22 15.45
N ASP A 171 -1.68 14.00 15.94
CA ASP A 171 -2.27 13.49 17.18
C ASP A 171 -1.92 14.38 18.38
N LEU A 172 -0.65 14.81 18.52
CA LEU A 172 -0.22 15.71 19.60
C LEU A 172 -0.95 17.06 19.56
N GLU A 173 -1.04 17.67 18.38
CA GLU A 173 -1.67 18.97 18.20
C GLU A 173 -3.19 18.90 18.46
N PHE A 174 -3.86 17.88 17.91
CA PHE A 174 -5.28 17.63 18.15
C PHE A 174 -5.58 17.40 19.62
N TYR A 175 -4.82 16.53 20.26
CA TYR A 175 -5.04 16.14 21.64
C TYR A 175 -4.91 17.33 22.60
N ASN A 176 -3.87 18.16 22.40
CA ASN A 176 -3.66 19.34 23.21
C ASN A 176 -4.77 20.39 22.99
N ARG A 177 -5.08 20.71 21.72
CA ARG A 177 -6.07 21.75 21.40
C ARG A 177 -7.49 21.35 21.79
N LYS A 178 -7.94 20.14 21.44
CA LYS A 178 -9.29 19.64 21.75
C LYS A 178 -9.60 19.67 23.25
N LEU A 179 -8.60 19.42 24.09
CA LEU A 179 -8.77 19.42 25.55
C LEU A 179 -8.62 20.82 26.16
N ALA A 180 -7.82 21.71 25.54
CA ALA A 180 -7.73 23.12 25.92
C ALA A 180 -9.01 23.90 25.57
N THR A 181 -9.60 23.66 24.40
CA THR A 181 -10.83 24.33 23.94
C THR A 181 -12.06 23.90 24.74
N ARG A 182 -12.14 22.63 25.17
CA ARG A 182 -13.18 22.14 26.09
C ARG A 182 -13.21 22.90 27.42
N LYS A 183 -12.05 23.32 27.93
CA LYS A 183 -11.97 24.16 29.14
C LYS A 183 -12.43 25.59 28.89
N ASN A 184 -12.17 26.13 27.71
CA ASN A 184 -12.48 27.52 27.35
C ASN A 184 -13.83 27.71 26.63
N LYS A 185 -14.60 26.63 26.37
CA LYS A 185 -15.87 26.62 25.63
C LYS A 185 -15.82 27.32 24.25
N ASN A 186 -14.68 27.29 23.57
CA ASN A 186 -14.54 27.89 22.24
C ASN A 186 -14.92 26.88 21.14
N ARG A 187 -16.20 26.91 20.75
CA ARG A 187 -16.78 25.99 19.76
C ARG A 187 -16.14 26.08 18.38
N PHE A 188 -15.76 27.28 17.93
CA PHE A 188 -15.14 27.48 16.61
C PHE A 188 -13.77 26.80 16.52
N GLU A 189 -12.95 26.91 17.56
CA GLU A 189 -11.66 26.22 17.58
C GLU A 189 -11.79 24.70 17.76
N GLU A 190 -12.84 24.21 18.43
CA GLU A 190 -13.14 22.78 18.50
C GLU A 190 -13.47 22.20 17.12
N GLU A 191 -14.36 22.87 16.38
CA GLU A 191 -14.77 22.45 15.04
C GLU A 191 -13.58 22.50 14.06
N TYR A 192 -12.79 23.58 14.08
CA TYR A 192 -11.57 23.70 13.29
C TYR A 192 -10.54 22.60 13.61
N THR A 193 -10.30 22.34 14.90
CA THR A 193 -9.33 21.32 15.34
C THR A 193 -9.79 19.92 14.94
N LYS A 194 -11.10 19.66 14.97
CA LYS A 194 -11.67 18.38 14.54
C LYS A 194 -11.58 18.18 13.03
N SER A 195 -11.95 19.19 12.23
CA SER A 195 -11.85 19.12 10.76
C SER A 195 -10.40 18.89 10.32
N MET A 196 -9.44 19.65 10.84
CA MET A 196 -8.01 19.46 10.51
C MET A 196 -7.48 18.08 10.92
N TYR A 197 -7.92 17.55 12.05
CA TYR A 197 -7.51 16.21 12.51
C TYR A 197 -8.00 15.09 11.59
N GLU A 198 -9.16 15.26 10.97
CA GLU A 198 -9.76 14.27 10.08
C GLU A 198 -9.23 14.44 8.64
N GLU A 199 -9.06 15.67 8.18
CA GLU A 199 -8.67 16.02 6.82
C GLU A 199 -7.23 15.59 6.48
N ILE A 200 -6.26 15.79 7.38
CA ILE A 200 -4.86 15.44 7.10
C ILE A 200 -4.68 13.92 6.91
N PRO A 201 -5.16 13.04 7.82
CA PRO A 201 -5.14 11.61 7.56
C PRO A 201 -5.87 11.24 6.28
N ASN A 202 -7.03 11.83 6.00
CA ASN A 202 -7.78 11.53 4.77
C ASN A 202 -6.93 11.77 3.52
N ILE A 203 -6.18 12.87 3.46
CA ILE A 203 -5.26 13.16 2.33
C ILE A 203 -4.11 12.15 2.28
N LEU A 204 -3.51 11.82 3.43
CA LEU A 204 -2.38 10.89 3.47
C LEU A 204 -2.77 9.43 3.20
N TYR A 205 -4.04 9.06 3.42
CA TYR A 205 -4.57 7.71 3.18
C TYR A 205 -5.42 7.59 1.92
N ALA A 206 -5.67 8.67 1.17
CA ALA A 206 -6.54 8.67 0.00
C ALA A 206 -6.11 7.68 -1.10
N GLY A 207 -4.82 7.32 -1.17
CA GLY A 207 -4.28 6.45 -2.21
C GLY A 207 -4.35 7.11 -3.60
N TYR A 208 -3.96 6.36 -4.64
CA TYR A 208 -3.99 6.83 -6.03
C TYR A 208 -4.82 5.90 -6.91
N GLU A 209 -5.62 6.49 -7.79
CA GLU A 209 -6.32 5.70 -8.81
C GLU A 209 -5.40 5.37 -9.98
N VAL A 210 -5.23 4.08 -10.27
CA VAL A 210 -4.52 3.60 -11.46
C VAL A 210 -5.50 3.44 -12.62
N ILE A 211 -5.61 4.47 -13.46
CA ILE A 211 -6.49 4.47 -14.64
C ILE A 211 -5.74 3.93 -15.86
N LYS A 212 -6.24 2.84 -16.46
CA LYS A 212 -5.70 2.27 -17.70
C LYS A 212 -6.06 3.16 -18.89
N GLU A 213 -5.10 3.42 -19.77
CA GLU A 213 -5.34 4.20 -20.98
C GLU A 213 -5.99 3.31 -22.05
N PRO A 214 -7.03 3.80 -22.75
CA PRO A 214 -7.62 3.08 -23.87
C PRO A 214 -6.64 3.09 -25.05
N GLU A 215 -6.70 2.03 -25.86
CA GLU A 215 -5.90 1.94 -27.08
C GLU A 215 -6.42 2.94 -28.13
N VAL A 216 -5.50 3.75 -28.66
CA VAL A 216 -5.74 4.76 -29.70
C VAL A 216 -4.68 4.64 -30.80
N ASP A 217 -5.01 5.08 -32.01
CA ASP A 217 -4.06 5.10 -33.12
C ASP A 217 -2.85 6.00 -32.78
N ILE A 218 -1.64 5.44 -32.99
CA ILE A 218 -0.35 6.11 -32.81
C ILE A 218 -0.31 7.42 -33.60
N SER A 219 -0.88 7.45 -34.80
CA SER A 219 -0.88 8.62 -35.68
C SER A 219 -1.62 9.83 -35.08
N ARG A 220 -2.65 9.58 -34.26
CA ARG A 220 -3.49 10.63 -33.66
C ARG A 220 -3.11 10.98 -32.23
N LYS A 221 -2.25 10.18 -31.60
CA LYS A 221 -1.87 10.34 -30.19
C LYS A 221 -1.36 11.75 -29.85
N GLN A 222 -0.50 12.33 -30.70
CA GLN A 222 0.02 13.69 -30.47
C GLN A 222 -1.08 14.76 -30.48
N THR A 223 -2.05 14.64 -31.39
CA THR A 223 -3.19 15.55 -31.48
C THR A 223 -4.07 15.44 -30.24
N LEU A 224 -4.36 14.20 -29.80
CA LEU A 224 -5.13 13.95 -28.58
C LEU A 224 -4.41 14.47 -27.34
N GLU A 225 -3.08 14.34 -27.27
CA GLU A 225 -2.29 14.91 -26.17
C GLU A 225 -2.38 16.44 -26.16
N ARG A 226 -2.31 17.10 -27.32
CA ARG A 226 -2.48 18.55 -27.41
C ARG A 226 -3.87 18.99 -26.94
N LEU A 227 -4.92 18.29 -27.38
CA LEU A 227 -6.30 18.55 -26.95
C LEU A 227 -6.46 18.35 -25.45
N SER A 228 -5.87 17.29 -24.88
CA SER A 228 -5.95 17.05 -23.44
C SER A 228 -5.29 18.19 -22.64
N LYS A 229 -4.15 18.72 -23.09
CA LYS A 229 -3.47 19.86 -22.45
C LYS A 229 -4.30 21.14 -22.51
N GLU A 230 -4.98 21.37 -23.64
CA GLU A 230 -5.86 22.52 -23.80
C GLU A 230 -7.03 22.46 -22.81
N ILE A 231 -7.70 21.30 -22.74
CA ILE A 231 -8.80 21.05 -21.81
C ILE A 231 -8.32 21.22 -20.37
N ILE A 232 -7.18 20.64 -20.01
CA ILE A 232 -6.57 20.79 -18.67
C ILE A 232 -6.42 22.26 -18.30
N ASN A 233 -5.82 23.07 -19.20
CA ASN A 233 -5.59 24.48 -18.93
C ASN A 233 -6.89 25.28 -18.72
N ILE A 234 -7.95 24.92 -19.44
CA ILE A 234 -9.26 25.56 -19.29
C ILE A 234 -9.89 25.17 -17.94
N LEU A 235 -9.93 23.86 -17.64
CA LEU A 235 -10.58 23.34 -16.44
C LEU A 235 -9.94 23.82 -15.12
N LYS A 236 -8.64 24.19 -15.16
CA LYS A 236 -7.97 24.83 -14.02
C LYS A 236 -8.70 26.10 -13.56
N CYS A 237 -9.17 26.91 -14.50
CA CYS A 237 -9.88 28.16 -14.22
C CYS A 237 -11.40 28.01 -14.18
N THR A 238 -11.95 26.87 -14.60
CA THR A 238 -13.40 26.62 -14.62
C THR A 238 -13.95 26.31 -13.23
N PRO A 239 -15.09 26.92 -12.81
CA PRO A 239 -15.84 26.51 -11.63
C PRO A 239 -16.30 25.05 -11.73
N LYS A 240 -16.39 24.32 -10.61
CA LYS A 240 -16.71 22.88 -10.63
C LYS A 240 -18.06 22.57 -11.30
N GLU A 241 -19.02 23.49 -11.20
CA GLU A 241 -20.38 23.36 -11.74
C GLU A 241 -20.40 23.41 -13.28
N GLU A 242 -19.44 24.10 -13.89
CA GLU A 242 -19.38 24.32 -15.35
C GLU A 242 -18.48 23.30 -16.07
N ILE A 243 -17.78 22.45 -15.33
CA ILE A 243 -16.89 21.42 -15.87
C ILE A 243 -17.63 20.49 -16.84
N PRO A 244 -18.82 19.92 -16.52
CA PRO A 244 -19.51 19.00 -17.44
C PRO A 244 -19.84 19.65 -18.78
N GLN A 245 -20.41 20.86 -18.76
CA GLN A 245 -20.76 21.61 -19.97
C GLN A 245 -19.53 21.96 -20.81
N THR A 246 -18.40 22.20 -20.14
CA THR A 246 -17.12 22.45 -20.83
C THR A 246 -16.63 21.19 -21.51
N LEU A 247 -16.69 20.04 -20.85
CA LEU A 247 -16.29 18.74 -21.42
C LEU A 247 -17.19 18.31 -22.59
N GLU A 248 -18.51 18.52 -22.50
CA GLU A 248 -19.49 18.21 -23.55
C GLU A 248 -19.18 18.96 -24.86
N LYS A 249 -18.69 20.21 -24.79
CA LYS A 249 -18.26 20.94 -26.00
C LYS A 249 -17.15 20.21 -26.75
N TYR A 250 -16.26 19.53 -26.03
CA TYR A 250 -15.17 18.77 -26.63
C TYR A 250 -15.61 17.38 -27.14
N GLU A 251 -16.78 16.89 -26.74
CA GLU A 251 -17.36 15.67 -27.31
C GLU A 251 -17.86 15.91 -28.74
N THR A 252 -18.26 17.14 -29.07
CA THR A 252 -18.76 17.50 -30.41
C THR A 252 -17.70 17.52 -31.50
N TYR A 253 -16.42 17.46 -31.15
CA TYR A 253 -15.37 17.19 -32.13
C TYR A 253 -15.55 15.77 -32.67
N ASN A 254 -15.31 15.56 -33.97
CA ASN A 254 -15.47 14.27 -34.65
C ASN A 254 -14.41 13.23 -34.20
N LEU A 255 -14.47 12.85 -32.93
CA LEU A 255 -13.58 11.93 -32.22
C LEU A 255 -14.29 10.59 -32.07
N ALA A 256 -13.56 9.48 -32.25
CA ALA A 256 -14.12 8.18 -31.89
C ALA A 256 -14.23 8.07 -30.36
N ASN A 257 -15.19 7.27 -29.87
CA ASN A 257 -15.49 7.13 -28.45
C ASN A 257 -14.24 6.76 -27.60
N ASN A 258 -13.37 5.89 -28.14
CA ASN A 258 -12.12 5.48 -27.48
C ASN A 258 -11.12 6.64 -27.32
N GLU A 259 -11.15 7.60 -28.25
CA GLU A 259 -10.23 8.74 -28.31
C GLU A 259 -10.71 9.88 -27.42
N TYR A 260 -12.02 10.11 -27.35
CA TYR A 260 -12.59 11.00 -26.37
C TYR A 260 -12.35 10.47 -24.95
N ASN A 261 -12.57 9.17 -24.72
CA ASN A 261 -12.21 8.50 -23.46
C ASN A 261 -10.71 8.64 -23.12
N TYR A 262 -9.81 8.54 -24.12
CA TYR A 262 -8.38 8.77 -23.92
C TYR A 262 -8.11 10.18 -23.38
N VAL A 263 -8.75 11.20 -23.97
CA VAL A 263 -8.60 12.61 -23.56
C VAL A 263 -9.10 12.83 -22.12
N ILE A 264 -10.29 12.33 -21.78
CA ILE A 264 -10.84 12.46 -20.42
C ILE A 264 -9.97 11.72 -19.38
N ILE A 265 -9.42 10.55 -19.73
CA ILE A 265 -8.50 9.82 -18.85
C ILE A 265 -7.20 10.59 -18.62
N LYS A 266 -6.68 11.30 -19.63
CA LYS A 266 -5.51 12.18 -19.44
C LYS A 266 -5.81 13.34 -18.49
N VAL A 267 -7.00 13.95 -18.60
CA VAL A 267 -7.47 14.98 -17.65
C VAL A 267 -7.54 14.43 -16.23
N LEU A 268 -8.13 13.24 -16.03
CA LEU A 268 -8.19 12.59 -14.72
C LEU A 268 -6.79 12.29 -14.14
N LYS A 269 -5.84 11.85 -14.99
CA LYS A 269 -4.47 11.61 -14.58
C LYS A 269 -3.75 12.89 -14.15
N ASP A 270 -3.96 14.00 -14.85
CA ASP A 270 -3.39 15.30 -14.48
C ASP A 270 -3.86 15.75 -13.09
N TYR A 271 -5.17 15.67 -12.83
CA TYR A 271 -5.72 15.92 -11.51
C TYR A 271 -5.14 14.99 -10.43
N ASN A 272 -4.97 13.70 -10.72
CA ASN A 272 -4.35 12.76 -9.78
C ASN A 272 -2.89 13.14 -9.46
N ILE A 273 -2.13 13.61 -10.44
CA ILE A 273 -0.75 14.08 -10.24
C ILE A 273 -0.73 15.34 -9.37
N GLU A 274 -1.62 16.30 -9.63
CA GLU A 274 -1.70 17.52 -8.82
C GLU A 274 -2.15 17.23 -7.37
N LEU A 275 -3.13 16.34 -7.18
CA LEU A 275 -3.52 15.86 -5.85
C LEU A 275 -2.35 15.20 -5.11
N PHE A 276 -1.50 14.47 -5.83
CA PHE A 276 -0.29 13.89 -5.26
C PHE A 276 0.73 14.95 -4.81
N THR A 277 0.89 16.03 -5.58
CA THR A 277 1.77 17.14 -5.20
C THR A 277 1.33 17.73 -3.85
N TYR A 278 0.03 17.92 -3.63
CA TYR A 278 -0.47 18.41 -2.33
C TYR A 278 -0.26 17.41 -1.19
N HIS A 279 -0.34 16.12 -1.47
CA HIS A 279 0.04 15.08 -0.52
C HIS A 279 1.52 15.21 -0.12
N GLN A 280 2.44 15.35 -1.08
CA GLN A 280 3.86 15.54 -0.83
C GLN A 280 4.15 16.83 -0.04
N LEU A 281 3.48 17.94 -0.40
CA LEU A 281 3.60 19.21 0.32
C LEU A 281 3.14 19.10 1.79
N LEU A 282 2.19 18.23 2.11
CA LEU A 282 1.82 17.97 3.51
C LEU A 282 2.82 17.10 4.26
N GLU A 283 3.56 16.24 3.56
CA GLU A 283 4.62 15.42 4.17
C GLU A 283 5.87 16.26 4.50
N GLU A 284 6.07 17.39 3.82
CA GLU A 284 7.16 18.32 4.13
C GLU A 284 7.00 18.93 5.54
N LYS A 285 7.98 18.65 6.41
CA LYS A 285 8.00 19.10 7.81
C LYS A 285 7.79 20.62 7.94
N ASP A 286 8.45 21.42 7.09
CA ASP A 286 8.40 22.89 7.15
C ASP A 286 7.02 23.44 6.79
N ALA A 287 6.31 22.83 5.84
CA ALA A 287 4.96 23.21 5.46
C ALA A 287 3.93 22.84 6.53
N TYR A 288 4.12 21.69 7.19
CA TYR A 288 3.22 21.20 8.23
C TYR A 288 3.17 22.10 9.47
N PHE A 289 4.32 22.66 9.90
CA PHE A 289 4.39 23.45 11.13
C PHE A 289 3.78 24.86 10.99
N ILE A 290 3.62 25.35 9.77
CA ILE A 290 3.01 26.67 9.52
C ILE A 290 1.50 26.50 9.34
N ARG A 291 0.74 26.96 10.34
CA ARG A 291 -0.74 26.85 10.36
C ARG A 291 -1.39 27.41 9.09
N GLY A 292 -0.88 28.53 8.57
CA GLY A 292 -1.37 29.16 7.35
C GLY A 292 -1.23 28.24 6.15
N ASN A 293 0.00 27.78 5.89
CA ASN A 293 0.34 26.89 4.78
C ASN A 293 -0.49 25.61 4.83
N ARG A 294 -0.60 24.96 5.99
CA ARG A 294 -1.39 23.74 6.13
C ARG A 294 -2.87 23.96 5.77
N LYS A 295 -3.47 25.06 6.23
CA LYS A 295 -4.86 25.39 5.90
C LYS A 295 -5.04 25.62 4.40
N GLU A 296 -4.08 26.29 3.77
CA GLU A 296 -4.10 26.58 2.34
C GLU A 296 -3.93 25.32 1.47
N ILE A 297 -3.01 24.43 1.87
CA ILE A 297 -2.79 23.14 1.19
C ILE A 297 -4.05 22.28 1.27
N ILE A 298 -4.64 22.13 2.47
CA ILE A 298 -5.85 21.31 2.65
C ILE A 298 -7.02 21.89 1.86
N LYS A 299 -7.21 23.21 1.91
CA LYS A 299 -8.27 23.89 1.14
C LYS A 299 -8.09 23.64 -0.37
N SER A 300 -6.88 23.87 -0.89
CA SER A 300 -6.55 23.68 -2.30
C SER A 300 -6.73 22.22 -2.73
N TYR A 301 -6.33 21.27 -1.88
CA TYR A 301 -6.53 19.84 -2.12
C TYR A 301 -8.01 19.49 -2.28
N TYR A 302 -8.87 19.93 -1.36
CA TYR A 302 -10.30 19.60 -1.44
C TYR A 302 -11.01 20.34 -2.58
N GLU A 303 -10.59 21.55 -2.93
CA GLU A 303 -11.07 22.24 -4.13
C GLU A 303 -10.73 21.45 -5.39
N LEU A 304 -9.50 20.94 -5.49
CA LEU A 304 -9.06 20.10 -6.60
C LEU A 304 -9.77 18.74 -6.63
N LEU A 305 -9.90 18.08 -5.47
CA LEU A 305 -10.58 16.79 -5.34
C LEU A 305 -12.03 16.88 -5.79
N ASN A 306 -12.73 17.96 -5.43
CA ASN A 306 -14.10 18.19 -5.89
C ASN A 306 -14.17 18.27 -7.42
N LYS A 307 -13.23 18.97 -8.08
CA LYS A 307 -13.17 19.02 -9.55
C LYS A 307 -12.92 17.63 -10.14
N TYR A 308 -11.95 16.90 -9.59
CA TYR A 308 -11.64 15.52 -10.00
C TYR A 308 -12.88 14.61 -9.91
N LEU A 309 -13.64 14.67 -8.80
CA LEU A 309 -14.86 13.89 -8.63
C LEU A 309 -15.94 14.24 -9.66
N VAL A 310 -16.07 15.52 -10.05
CA VAL A 310 -16.99 15.92 -11.13
C VAL A 310 -16.58 15.31 -12.46
N VAL A 311 -15.29 15.41 -12.83
CA VAL A 311 -14.77 14.81 -14.08
C VAL A 311 -14.94 13.29 -14.05
N ARG A 312 -14.72 12.66 -12.89
CA ARG A 312 -14.89 11.22 -12.72
C ARG A 312 -16.34 10.78 -12.90
N ASN A 313 -17.27 11.51 -12.31
CA ASN A 313 -18.70 11.26 -12.49
C ASN A 313 -19.12 11.46 -13.94
N TYR A 314 -18.59 12.48 -14.61
CA TYR A 314 -18.81 12.69 -16.04
C TYR A 314 -18.30 11.51 -16.86
N TYR A 315 -17.06 11.06 -16.61
CA TYR A 315 -16.48 9.89 -17.26
C TYR A 315 -17.34 8.63 -17.05
N ASN A 316 -17.87 8.42 -15.84
CA ASN A 316 -18.76 7.31 -15.56
C ASN A 316 -20.08 7.43 -16.33
N LYS A 317 -20.67 8.64 -16.42
CA LYS A 317 -21.92 8.91 -17.12
C LYS A 317 -21.81 8.67 -18.62
N ILE A 318 -20.76 9.15 -19.28
CA ILE A 318 -20.55 8.93 -20.73
C ILE A 318 -20.26 7.45 -21.05
N ASN A 319 -19.84 6.66 -20.05
CA ASN A 319 -19.59 5.23 -20.19
C ASN A 319 -20.70 4.38 -19.54
N GLU A 320 -21.80 4.99 -19.09
CA GLU A 320 -22.92 4.31 -18.46
C GLU A 320 -23.74 3.56 -19.53
N ILE A 321 -23.86 2.25 -19.36
CA ILE A 321 -24.66 1.40 -20.26
C ILE A 321 -26.05 1.25 -19.64
N VAL A 322 -27.06 1.93 -20.20
CA VAL A 322 -28.46 1.76 -19.78
C VAL A 322 -29.02 0.48 -20.41
N ILE A 323 -29.18 -0.59 -19.63
CA ILE A 323 -29.79 -1.84 -20.08
C ILE A 323 -31.30 -1.74 -19.86
N ASN A 324 -32.04 -1.29 -20.88
CA ASN A 324 -33.49 -1.38 -20.87
C ASN A 324 -33.94 -2.73 -21.43
N GLU A 325 -34.80 -3.42 -20.68
CA GLU A 325 -35.43 -4.69 -21.02
C GLU A 325 -36.44 -4.47 -22.14
N GLU A 326 -36.17 -4.99 -23.33
CA GLU A 326 -37.20 -5.20 -24.34
C GLU A 326 -37.22 -6.68 -24.68
N GLU A 327 -38.41 -7.28 -24.61
CA GLU A 327 -38.62 -8.64 -25.09
C GLU A 327 -38.33 -8.68 -26.60
N PRO A 328 -37.48 -9.61 -27.07
CA PRO A 328 -37.20 -9.74 -28.48
C PRO A 328 -38.46 -10.21 -29.23
N ILE A 329 -38.88 -9.45 -30.23
CA ILE A 329 -39.90 -9.87 -31.20
C ILE A 329 -39.16 -10.56 -32.34
N PHE A 330 -39.15 -11.90 -32.34
CA PHE A 330 -38.54 -12.70 -33.40
C PHE A 330 -39.47 -12.81 -34.62
N THR A 331 -38.92 -12.71 -35.83
CA THR A 331 -39.62 -13.10 -37.06
C THR A 331 -39.63 -14.62 -37.23
N GLU A 332 -40.58 -15.16 -37.99
CA GLU A 332 -40.71 -16.62 -38.20
C GLU A 332 -39.50 -17.23 -38.93
N GLU A 333 -38.83 -16.46 -39.81
CA GLU A 333 -37.60 -16.88 -40.51
C GLU A 333 -36.41 -17.05 -39.55
N GLU A 334 -36.24 -16.17 -38.56
CA GLU A 334 -35.18 -16.27 -37.55
C GLU A 334 -35.36 -17.49 -36.63
N LYS A 335 -36.59 -18.01 -36.48
CA LYS A 335 -36.87 -19.24 -35.73
C LYS A 335 -36.51 -20.51 -36.50
N GLU A 336 -36.51 -20.47 -37.83
CA GLU A 336 -36.13 -21.62 -38.67
C GLU A 336 -34.61 -21.77 -38.80
N GLU A 337 -33.85 -20.66 -38.92
CA GLU A 337 -32.37 -20.69 -38.93
C GLU A 337 -31.77 -21.20 -37.61
N LEU A 338 -32.47 -21.02 -36.48
CA LEU A 338 -32.04 -21.53 -35.18
C LEU A 338 -32.00 -23.07 -35.07
N LYS A 339 -32.51 -23.81 -36.07
CA LYS A 339 -32.49 -25.29 -36.12
C LYS A 339 -31.27 -25.89 -36.84
N GLU A 340 -30.44 -25.09 -37.53
CA GLU A 340 -29.22 -25.59 -38.17
C GLU A 340 -28.02 -25.60 -37.20
N THR A 341 -27.11 -26.57 -37.36
CA THR A 341 -25.87 -26.64 -36.55
C THR A 341 -25.01 -25.41 -36.77
N LYS A 342 -24.79 -24.62 -35.72
CA LYS A 342 -24.06 -23.34 -35.79
C LYS A 342 -22.56 -23.58 -35.79
N LYS A 343 -21.83 -22.85 -36.65
CA LYS A 343 -20.37 -22.85 -36.70
C LYS A 343 -19.82 -21.74 -35.82
N ILE A 344 -18.84 -22.05 -34.98
CA ILE A 344 -18.27 -21.08 -34.04
C ILE A 344 -16.80 -20.81 -34.36
N ILE A 345 -16.45 -19.54 -34.39
CA ILE A 345 -15.08 -19.02 -34.39
C ILE A 345 -14.84 -18.22 -33.10
N TYR A 346 -13.58 -17.90 -32.80
CA TYR A 346 -13.22 -17.22 -31.54
C TYR A 346 -12.36 -15.99 -31.77
N SER A 347 -12.55 -14.96 -30.96
CA SER A 347 -11.63 -13.83 -30.90
C SER A 347 -10.27 -14.27 -30.34
N THR A 348 -9.20 -14.01 -31.09
CA THR A 348 -7.83 -14.36 -30.75
C THR A 348 -7.00 -13.15 -30.31
N SER A 349 -5.81 -13.38 -29.76
CA SER A 349 -4.87 -12.33 -29.41
C SER A 349 -4.05 -11.90 -30.64
N LEU A 350 -3.82 -10.60 -30.82
CA LEU A 350 -2.91 -10.08 -31.84
C LEU A 350 -1.47 -10.59 -31.67
N VAL A 351 -1.06 -10.85 -30.42
CA VAL A 351 0.28 -11.34 -30.07
C VAL A 351 0.40 -12.86 -30.28
N ASN A 352 -0.71 -13.59 -30.19
CA ASN A 352 -0.75 -15.01 -30.47
C ASN A 352 -2.06 -15.39 -31.19
N PRO A 353 -2.08 -15.35 -32.52
CA PRO A 353 -3.29 -15.54 -33.31
C PRO A 353 -3.82 -16.98 -33.29
N THR A 354 -3.08 -17.92 -32.69
CA THR A 354 -3.51 -19.32 -32.51
C THR A 354 -4.24 -19.58 -31.19
N LYS A 355 -4.23 -18.61 -30.26
CA LYS A 355 -4.87 -18.74 -28.94
C LYS A 355 -6.11 -17.86 -28.86
N ALA A 356 -7.25 -18.49 -28.61
CA ALA A 356 -8.51 -17.82 -28.33
C ALA A 356 -8.48 -17.13 -26.96
N LYS A 357 -9.01 -15.91 -26.89
CA LYS A 357 -9.03 -15.12 -25.63
C LYS A 357 -9.94 -15.74 -24.57
N ILE A 358 -10.99 -16.47 -24.97
CA ILE A 358 -11.87 -17.17 -24.03
C ILE A 358 -11.12 -18.11 -23.10
N ILE A 359 -10.03 -18.76 -23.56
CA ILE A 359 -9.23 -19.66 -22.73
C ILE A 359 -8.62 -18.92 -21.54
N GLY A 360 -8.08 -17.71 -21.76
CA GLY A 360 -7.53 -16.88 -20.69
C GLY A 360 -8.62 -16.26 -19.82
N ASP A 361 -9.82 -16.02 -20.37
CA ASP A 361 -10.94 -15.51 -19.59
C ASP A 361 -11.45 -16.54 -18.59
N MET A 362 -11.44 -17.83 -18.96
CA MET A 362 -11.87 -18.92 -18.09
C MET A 362 -11.06 -18.95 -16.79
N ASP A 363 -9.77 -18.57 -16.77
CA ASP A 363 -8.98 -18.49 -15.53
C ASP A 363 -9.55 -17.48 -14.51
N ASN A 364 -10.36 -16.52 -14.95
CA ASN A 364 -11.05 -15.56 -14.07
C ASN A 364 -12.48 -15.98 -13.71
N VAL A 365 -12.98 -17.07 -14.30
CA VAL A 365 -14.27 -17.67 -13.98
C VAL A 365 -14.04 -18.69 -12.85
N PRO A 366 -14.89 -18.72 -11.79
CA PRO A 366 -14.77 -19.75 -10.76
C PRO A 366 -14.94 -21.16 -11.34
N TYR A 367 -14.13 -22.12 -10.89
CA TYR A 367 -14.09 -23.49 -11.44
C TYR A 367 -15.43 -24.25 -11.40
N GLU A 368 -16.33 -23.89 -10.48
CA GLU A 368 -17.68 -24.46 -10.37
C GLU A 368 -18.55 -24.14 -11.60
N TYR A 369 -18.25 -23.06 -12.33
CA TYR A 369 -19.01 -22.62 -13.49
C TYR A 369 -18.44 -23.08 -14.83
N TYR A 370 -17.34 -23.84 -14.83
CA TYR A 370 -16.71 -24.31 -16.07
C TYR A 370 -17.65 -25.23 -16.87
N ASN A 371 -18.37 -26.11 -16.17
CA ASN A 371 -19.35 -26.99 -16.82
C ASN A 371 -20.50 -26.18 -17.44
N THR A 372 -21.02 -25.20 -16.69
CA THR A 372 -22.09 -24.30 -17.17
C THR A 372 -21.66 -23.51 -18.41
N ALA A 373 -20.43 -22.99 -18.45
CA ALA A 373 -19.92 -22.27 -19.62
C ALA A 373 -19.83 -23.17 -20.86
N LEU A 374 -19.39 -24.42 -20.69
CA LEU A 374 -19.26 -25.39 -21.79
C LEU A 374 -20.63 -25.89 -22.26
N GLU A 375 -21.56 -26.16 -21.34
CA GLU A 375 -22.96 -26.49 -21.64
C GLU A 375 -23.63 -25.37 -22.43
N LEU A 376 -23.46 -24.09 -22.05
CA LEU A 376 -24.00 -22.96 -22.80
C LEU A 376 -23.51 -22.91 -24.25
N ILE A 377 -22.20 -23.10 -24.47
CA ILE A 377 -21.61 -23.12 -25.82
C ILE A 377 -22.16 -24.30 -26.63
N ASN A 378 -22.19 -25.50 -26.06
CA ASN A 378 -22.67 -26.70 -26.74
C ASN A 378 -24.16 -26.62 -27.06
N ASN A 379 -24.99 -26.15 -26.11
CA ASN A 379 -26.41 -25.92 -26.33
C ASN A 379 -26.63 -24.91 -27.45
N PHE A 380 -25.82 -23.85 -27.50
CA PHE A 380 -25.89 -22.88 -28.58
C PHE A 380 -25.51 -23.46 -29.95
N ILE A 381 -24.41 -24.23 -30.04
CA ILE A 381 -23.97 -24.93 -31.26
C ILE A 381 -25.07 -25.86 -31.80
N ASN A 382 -25.69 -26.63 -30.90
CA ASN A 382 -26.66 -27.67 -31.23
C ASN A 382 -28.10 -27.13 -31.40
N GLY A 383 -28.32 -25.81 -31.27
CA GLY A 383 -29.66 -25.22 -31.33
C GLY A 383 -30.56 -25.61 -30.15
N GLN A 384 -29.99 -26.10 -29.05
CA GLN A 384 -30.68 -26.57 -27.84
C GLN A 384 -30.69 -25.53 -26.71
N SER A 385 -30.41 -24.25 -27.00
CA SER A 385 -30.45 -23.18 -26.00
C SER A 385 -31.85 -23.02 -25.41
N ALA A 386 -31.94 -23.01 -24.08
CA ALA A 386 -33.21 -22.82 -23.38
C ALA A 386 -33.71 -21.36 -23.51
N ASN A 387 -35.02 -21.17 -23.31
CA ASN A 387 -35.63 -19.84 -23.33
C ASN A 387 -34.96 -18.92 -22.31
N GLY A 388 -34.41 -17.81 -22.79
CA GLY A 388 -33.72 -16.80 -21.97
C GLY A 388 -32.22 -17.03 -21.78
N GLU A 389 -31.64 -18.11 -22.30
CA GLU A 389 -30.17 -18.30 -22.34
C GLU A 389 -29.52 -17.40 -23.36
N VAL A 390 -30.14 -17.20 -24.53
CA VAL A 390 -29.68 -16.24 -25.54
C VAL A 390 -30.33 -14.89 -25.30
N LYS A 391 -29.51 -13.85 -25.17
CA LYS A 391 -29.95 -12.47 -24.98
C LYS A 391 -29.27 -11.55 -26.00
N HIS A 392 -30.07 -10.78 -26.73
CA HIS A 392 -29.54 -9.70 -27.56
C HIS A 392 -29.17 -8.49 -26.69
N LEU A 393 -28.04 -7.88 -26.98
CA LEU A 393 -27.61 -6.63 -26.35
C LEU A 393 -28.15 -5.47 -27.20
N LYS A 394 -28.64 -4.38 -26.56
CA LYS A 394 -29.29 -3.26 -27.28
C LYS A 394 -28.33 -2.60 -28.28
N LYS A 395 -28.88 -1.96 -29.31
CA LYS A 395 -28.15 -1.28 -30.39
C LYS A 395 -27.73 0.13 -29.97
N ASP A 396 -26.80 0.27 -29.02
CA ASP A 396 -26.19 1.58 -28.71
C ASP A 396 -24.66 1.50 -28.81
N GLY A 397 -24.08 2.35 -29.68
CA GLY A 397 -22.63 2.49 -29.87
C GLY A 397 -21.90 1.18 -30.19
N ASN A 398 -20.94 0.80 -29.35
CA ASN A 398 -20.06 -0.36 -29.54
C ASN A 398 -20.75 -1.73 -29.32
N SER A 399 -21.97 -1.76 -28.79
CA SER A 399 -22.71 -3.01 -28.49
C SER A 399 -23.53 -3.54 -29.68
N VAL A 400 -23.54 -2.82 -30.80
CA VAL A 400 -24.30 -3.17 -32.00
C VAL A 400 -23.88 -4.53 -32.58
N GLY A 401 -24.83 -5.47 -32.58
CA GLY A 401 -24.68 -6.83 -33.11
C GLY A 401 -24.07 -7.84 -32.13
N PHE A 402 -23.78 -7.44 -30.90
CA PHE A 402 -23.33 -8.36 -29.87
C PHE A 402 -24.52 -9.01 -29.15
N MET A 403 -24.33 -10.26 -28.77
CA MET A 403 -25.28 -11.12 -28.07
C MET A 403 -24.58 -11.77 -26.87
N GLU A 404 -25.39 -12.31 -25.98
CA GLU A 404 -24.95 -12.93 -24.74
C GLU A 404 -25.60 -14.29 -24.54
N LEU A 405 -24.81 -15.30 -24.17
CA LEU A 405 -25.30 -16.52 -23.54
C LEU A 405 -25.20 -16.36 -22.03
N ARG A 406 -26.29 -16.63 -21.32
CA ARG A 406 -26.37 -16.46 -19.87
C ARG A 406 -26.96 -17.68 -19.16
N SER A 407 -26.32 -18.09 -18.07
CA SER A 407 -26.88 -19.01 -17.07
C SER A 407 -26.29 -18.66 -15.71
N ASP A 408 -27.16 -18.47 -14.71
CA ASP A 408 -26.81 -18.01 -13.35
C ASP A 408 -25.85 -16.80 -13.34
N GLN A 409 -24.58 -16.99 -12.97
CA GLN A 409 -23.54 -15.95 -12.97
C GLN A 409 -22.69 -15.93 -14.25
N VAL A 410 -22.75 -16.94 -15.11
CA VAL A 410 -21.90 -17.04 -16.30
C VAL A 410 -22.47 -16.22 -17.44
N ARG A 411 -21.63 -15.41 -18.08
CA ARG A 411 -21.93 -14.64 -19.29
C ARG A 411 -20.90 -14.94 -20.38
N ILE A 412 -21.37 -15.29 -21.57
CA ILE A 412 -20.52 -15.50 -22.75
C ILE A 412 -20.97 -14.52 -23.82
N VAL A 413 -20.09 -13.62 -24.23
CA VAL A 413 -20.39 -12.61 -25.25
C VAL A 413 -20.02 -13.18 -26.61
N PHE A 414 -20.93 -13.06 -27.58
CA PHE A 414 -20.73 -13.53 -28.95
C PHE A 414 -21.35 -12.55 -29.95
N LYS A 415 -21.00 -12.68 -31.24
CA LYS A 415 -21.51 -11.84 -32.31
C LYS A 415 -21.76 -12.67 -33.56
N HIS A 416 -22.88 -12.41 -34.22
CA HIS A 416 -23.15 -12.98 -35.55
C HIS A 416 -22.25 -12.31 -36.59
N ILE A 417 -21.67 -13.10 -37.48
CA ILE A 417 -20.80 -12.58 -38.54
C ILE A 417 -21.48 -12.72 -39.90
N LYS A 418 -21.82 -13.95 -40.30
CA LYS A 418 -22.46 -14.26 -41.59
C LYS A 418 -23.02 -15.68 -41.57
N ASP A 419 -24.15 -15.93 -42.24
CA ASP A 419 -24.77 -17.25 -42.37
C ASP A 419 -24.94 -17.90 -40.97
N ASN A 420 -24.57 -19.16 -40.79
CA ASN A 420 -24.56 -19.83 -39.48
C ASN A 420 -23.24 -19.67 -38.70
N ILE A 421 -22.43 -18.64 -38.99
CA ILE A 421 -21.13 -18.42 -38.35
C ILE A 421 -21.22 -17.35 -37.27
N TYR A 422 -20.87 -17.74 -36.05
CA TYR A 422 -20.86 -16.89 -34.86
C TYR A 422 -19.46 -16.80 -34.27
N ASN A 423 -19.06 -15.60 -33.83
CA ASN A 423 -17.80 -15.37 -33.15
C ASN A 423 -18.01 -15.28 -31.64
N ILE A 424 -17.45 -16.21 -30.88
CA ILE A 424 -17.34 -16.10 -29.42
C ILE A 424 -16.20 -15.17 -29.07
N ILE A 425 -16.51 -14.15 -28.29
CA ILE A 425 -15.58 -13.07 -27.97
C ILE A 425 -14.87 -13.33 -26.65
N GLY A 426 -15.59 -13.83 -25.66
CA GLY A 426 -15.06 -14.19 -24.35
C GLY A 426 -16.14 -14.54 -23.34
N ALA A 427 -15.72 -14.96 -22.15
CA ALA A 427 -16.59 -15.40 -21.06
C ALA A 427 -16.21 -14.71 -19.74
N PHE A 428 -17.16 -14.52 -18.83
CA PHE A 428 -16.87 -14.05 -17.47
C PHE A 428 -17.98 -14.45 -16.49
N ALA A 429 -17.66 -14.41 -15.19
CA ALA A 429 -18.65 -14.54 -14.13
C ALA A 429 -19.07 -13.15 -13.64
N LYS A 430 -20.37 -12.86 -13.73
CA LYS A 430 -20.99 -11.62 -13.25
C LYS A 430 -20.89 -11.57 -11.73
N LYS A 431 -20.33 -10.49 -11.16
CA LYS A 431 -20.20 -10.32 -9.69
C LYS A 431 -21.23 -9.35 -9.12
N THR A 432 -21.70 -8.40 -9.93
CA THR A 432 -22.72 -7.41 -9.54
C THR A 432 -23.64 -7.11 -10.74
N ASN A 433 -24.79 -6.47 -10.49
CA ASN A 433 -25.76 -6.17 -11.55
C ASN A 433 -25.21 -5.27 -12.68
N ASN A 434 -24.17 -4.47 -12.40
CA ASN A 434 -23.58 -3.46 -13.30
C ASN A 434 -22.09 -3.75 -13.63
N ASP A 435 -21.73 -4.97 -14.01
CA ASP A 435 -20.35 -5.34 -14.40
C ASP A 435 -19.99 -4.84 -15.82
N THR A 436 -20.12 -3.52 -16.06
CA THR A 436 -19.96 -2.87 -17.39
C THR A 436 -18.53 -2.96 -17.93
N THR A 437 -17.52 -3.03 -17.06
CA THR A 437 -16.10 -3.10 -17.45
C THR A 437 -15.75 -4.40 -18.22
N MET A 438 -16.39 -5.52 -17.85
CA MET A 438 -16.19 -6.79 -18.54
C MET A 438 -16.77 -6.74 -19.96
N TYR A 439 -17.99 -6.23 -20.12
CA TYR A 439 -18.60 -6.05 -21.45
C TYR A 439 -17.78 -5.11 -22.35
N GLN A 440 -17.29 -3.98 -21.82
CA GLN A 440 -16.42 -3.07 -22.57
C GLN A 440 -15.14 -3.76 -23.06
N THR A 441 -14.53 -4.59 -22.21
CA THR A 441 -13.34 -5.37 -22.58
C THR A 441 -13.65 -6.42 -23.65
N MET A 442 -14.87 -6.95 -23.69
CA MET A 442 -15.30 -7.87 -24.74
C MET A 442 -15.56 -7.14 -26.06
N PHE A 443 -16.29 -6.02 -26.03
CA PHE A 443 -16.64 -5.29 -27.25
C PHE A 443 -15.44 -4.66 -27.97
N SER A 444 -14.34 -4.39 -27.26
CA SER A 444 -13.11 -3.87 -27.86
C SER A 444 -12.23 -4.94 -28.53
N ARG A 445 -12.58 -6.23 -28.42
CA ARG A 445 -11.80 -7.31 -29.03
C ARG A 445 -11.99 -7.30 -30.54
N MET A 446 -10.87 -7.41 -31.26
CA MET A 446 -10.88 -7.56 -32.70
C MET A 446 -11.63 -8.85 -33.09
N LEU A 447 -12.48 -8.73 -34.11
CA LEU A 447 -13.18 -9.84 -34.73
C LEU A 447 -12.25 -10.47 -35.78
N PRO A 448 -12.19 -11.82 -35.89
CA PRO A 448 -11.41 -12.48 -36.93
C PRO A 448 -11.90 -12.10 -38.33
N ASP A 449 -10.96 -11.85 -39.24
CA ASP A 449 -11.26 -11.61 -40.64
C ASP A 449 -11.56 -12.93 -41.36
N ILE A 450 -12.80 -13.09 -41.84
CA ILE A 450 -13.29 -14.27 -42.58
C ILE A 450 -13.63 -13.94 -44.05
N SER A 451 -13.07 -12.87 -44.60
CA SER A 451 -13.36 -12.39 -45.97
C SER A 451 -13.08 -13.40 -47.09
N THR A 452 -12.21 -14.39 -46.86
CA THR A 452 -11.87 -15.44 -47.84
C THR A 452 -12.12 -16.83 -47.27
N GLU A 453 -12.39 -17.80 -48.15
CA GLU A 453 -12.66 -19.20 -47.77
C GLU A 453 -11.47 -19.86 -47.05
N GLU A 454 -10.25 -19.50 -47.43
CA GLU A 454 -9.02 -19.94 -46.77
C GLU A 454 -8.91 -19.38 -45.33
N LYS A 455 -9.23 -18.09 -45.13
CA LYS A 455 -9.24 -17.47 -43.80
C LYS A 455 -10.33 -18.07 -42.90
N LEU A 456 -11.51 -18.33 -43.46
CA LEU A 456 -12.61 -18.98 -42.74
C LEU A 456 -12.22 -20.39 -42.28
N SER A 457 -11.66 -21.20 -43.20
CA SER A 457 -11.23 -22.58 -42.89
C SER A 457 -10.21 -22.62 -41.75
N LYS A 458 -9.25 -21.69 -41.76
CA LYS A 458 -8.25 -21.54 -40.70
C LYS A 458 -8.86 -21.14 -39.35
N GLN A 459 -9.86 -20.26 -39.34
CA GLN A 459 -10.56 -19.87 -38.10
C GLN A 459 -11.42 -21.00 -37.53
N LEU A 460 -12.01 -21.83 -38.40
CA LEU A 460 -12.76 -23.03 -37.98
C LEU A 460 -11.83 -24.07 -37.34
N GLU A 461 -10.65 -24.31 -37.91
CA GLU A 461 -9.64 -25.22 -37.33
C GLU A 461 -9.18 -24.74 -35.94
N ILE A 462 -8.95 -23.43 -35.78
CA ILE A 462 -8.65 -22.81 -34.47
C ILE A 462 -9.83 -22.96 -33.51
N GLY A 463 -11.07 -22.86 -34.01
CA GLY A 463 -12.27 -23.09 -33.21
C GLY A 463 -12.39 -24.51 -32.67
N GLU A 464 -12.10 -25.52 -33.49
CA GLU A 464 -12.05 -26.92 -33.06
C GLU A 464 -10.97 -27.17 -32.01
N LEU A 465 -9.77 -26.60 -32.21
CA LEU A 465 -8.69 -26.67 -31.23
C LEU A 465 -9.08 -26.01 -29.91
N THR A 466 -9.73 -24.85 -29.97
CA THR A 466 -10.20 -24.11 -28.80
C THR A 466 -11.26 -24.89 -28.03
N ASN A 467 -12.19 -25.54 -28.73
CA ASN A 467 -13.18 -26.42 -28.12
C ASN A 467 -12.54 -27.62 -27.42
N LYS A 468 -11.50 -28.24 -28.02
CA LYS A 468 -10.72 -29.29 -27.36
C LYS A 468 -10.05 -28.77 -26.08
N GLN A 469 -9.44 -27.60 -26.13
CA GLN A 469 -8.81 -26.97 -24.96
C GLN A 469 -9.80 -26.61 -23.85
N LEU A 470 -11.00 -26.12 -24.19
CA LEU A 470 -12.05 -25.87 -23.20
C LEU A 470 -12.51 -27.17 -22.51
N ASN A 471 -12.64 -28.26 -23.28
CA ASN A 471 -12.95 -29.58 -22.73
C ASN A 471 -11.81 -30.12 -21.84
N GLU A 472 -10.55 -29.94 -22.23
CA GLU A 472 -9.39 -30.30 -21.40
C GLU A 472 -9.32 -29.49 -20.11
N LEU A 473 -9.65 -28.19 -20.14
CA LEU A 473 -9.74 -27.34 -18.96
C LEU A 473 -10.81 -27.84 -17.97
N LEU A 474 -11.96 -28.30 -18.48
CA LEU A 474 -12.99 -28.93 -17.66
C LEU A 474 -12.46 -30.23 -17.01
N LEU A 475 -11.76 -31.08 -17.76
CA LEU A 475 -11.22 -32.35 -17.25
C LEU A 475 -10.11 -32.16 -16.20
N THR A 476 -9.31 -31.10 -16.33
CA THR A 476 -8.13 -30.85 -15.49
C THR A 476 -8.42 -29.96 -14.28
N LYS A 477 -9.25 -28.91 -14.43
CA LYS A 477 -9.53 -27.91 -13.39
C LYS A 477 -10.99 -27.92 -12.90
N GLY A 478 -11.91 -28.53 -13.66
CA GLY A 478 -13.31 -28.65 -13.25
C GLY A 478 -13.43 -29.53 -11.99
N ARG A 479 -14.29 -29.12 -11.06
CA ARG A 479 -14.66 -29.99 -9.93
C ARG A 479 -15.37 -31.22 -10.48
N LYS A 480 -14.82 -32.42 -10.25
CA LYS A 480 -15.56 -33.68 -10.39
C LYS A 480 -16.62 -33.76 -9.29
N GLY A 481 -17.71 -33.00 -9.45
CA GLY A 481 -18.90 -33.15 -8.63
C GLY A 481 -19.63 -34.41 -9.08
N THR A 482 -19.68 -35.42 -8.22
CA THR A 482 -20.71 -36.46 -8.28
C THR A 482 -22.07 -35.77 -8.20
N ARG A 483 -22.85 -35.87 -9.28
CA ARG A 483 -24.28 -35.55 -9.25
C ARG A 483 -25.05 -36.73 -8.67
#